data_AF-A0A7V9RDI1-F1
#
_entry.id   AF-A0A7V9RDI1-F1
#
_cell.length_a   1.000
_cell.length_b   1.000
_cell.length_c   1.000
_cell.angle_alpha   90.00
_cell.angle_beta   90.00
_cell.angle_gamma   90.00
#
_symmetry.space_group_name_H-M   'P 1'
#
loop_
_entity.id
_entity.type
_entity.pdbx_description
1 polymer ?
#
loop_
_entity_poly.entity_id
_entity_poly.type
_entity_poly.pdbx_seq_one_letter_code
_entity_poly.pdbx_strand_id
1 'polypeptide(L)' 'MKASNDMSLWSIIERMQRRLERQGLSATAADRAVALAVKQLASQGR' A
#
# COMPACT_ATOMS: atom_id res chain seq x y z
N MET A 1 9.60 22.10 -15.69
CA MET A 1 8.80 21.73 -14.50
C MET A 1 9.47 20.54 -13.85
N LYS A 2 10.18 20.72 -12.74
CA LYS A 2 10.68 19.59 -11.95
C LYS A 2 9.46 19.03 -11.21
N ALA A 3 8.88 17.95 -11.73
CA ALA A 3 7.82 17.24 -11.03
C ALA A 3 8.44 16.69 -9.74
N SER A 4 8.29 17.44 -8.64
CA SER A 4 8.50 16.88 -7.32
C SER A 4 7.58 15.69 -7.23
N ASN A 5 8.19 14.52 -7.16
CA ASN A 5 7.57 13.22 -7.07
C ASN A 5 6.99 13.05 -5.66
N ASP A 6 6.13 13.98 -5.24
CA ASP A 6 5.39 13.95 -3.96
C ASP A 6 4.27 12.92 -4.09
N MET A 7 4.68 11.65 -4.21
CA MET A 7 3.75 10.55 -4.16
C MET A 7 3.27 10.45 -2.71
N SER A 8 2.05 10.93 -2.47
CA SER A 8 1.42 10.85 -1.16
C SER A 8 1.42 9.40 -0.66
N LEU A 9 1.49 9.20 0.66
CA LEU A 9 1.36 7.87 1.27
C LEU A 9 0.08 7.16 0.78
N TRP A 10 -1.00 7.92 0.59
CA TRP A 10 -2.23 7.44 -0.01
C TRP A 10 -2.02 6.86 -1.41
N SER A 11 -1.33 7.59 -2.30
CA SER A 11 -1.02 7.13 -3.66
C SER A 11 -0.16 5.87 -3.67
N ILE A 12 0.75 5.71 -2.70
CA ILE A 12 1.56 4.50 -2.52
C ILE A 12 0.66 3.32 -2.13
N ILE A 13 -0.20 3.51 -1.13
CA ILE A 13 -1.15 2.50 -0.64
C ILE A 13 -2.10 2.07 -1.76
N GLU A 14 -2.72 3.01 -2.47
CA GLU A 14 -3.61 2.72 -3.59
C GLU A 14 -2.91 1.92 -4.69
N ARG A 15 -1.67 2.30 -5.03
CA ARG A 15 -0.89 1.60 -6.05
C ARG A 15 -0.55 0.17 -5.62
N MET A 16 -0.29 -0.06 -4.33
CA MET A 16 -0.08 -1.39 -3.77
C MET A 16 -1.36 -2.24 -3.82
N GLN A 17 -2.49 -1.71 -3.37
CA GLN A 17 -3.79 -2.40 -3.43
C GLN A 17 -4.14 -2.79 -4.87
N ARG A 18 -4.06 -1.85 -5.83
CA ARG A 18 -4.30 -2.11 -7.27
C ARG A 18 -3.33 -3.13 -7.86
N ARG A 19 -2.12 -3.26 -7.33
CA ARG A 19 -1.15 -4.27 -7.77
C ARG A 19 -1.55 -5.65 -7.26
N LEU A 20 -1.96 -5.75 -6.01
CA LEU A 20 -2.43 -7.00 -5.41
C LEU A 20 -3.71 -7.50 -6.09
N GLU A 21 -4.64 -6.61 -6.40
CA GLU A 21 -5.84 -6.95 -7.16
C GLU A 21 -5.51 -7.54 -8.55
N ARG A 22 -4.53 -6.94 -9.25
CA ARG A 22 -4.02 -7.48 -10.52
C ARG A 22 -3.33 -8.84 -10.40
N GLN A 23 -2.92 -9.22 -9.20
CA GLN A 23 -2.37 -10.54 -8.89
C GLN A 23 -3.46 -11.55 -8.50
N GLY A 24 -4.75 -11.16 -8.58
CA GLY A 24 -5.88 -12.03 -8.32
C GLY A 24 -6.42 -11.97 -6.89
N LEU A 25 -5.93 -11.04 -6.05
CA LEU A 25 -6.54 -10.81 -4.74
C LEU A 25 -7.87 -10.06 -4.93
N SER A 26 -8.87 -10.41 -4.11
CA SER A 26 -10.05 -9.56 -3.98
C SER A 26 -9.66 -8.23 -3.33
N ALA A 27 -10.42 -7.16 -3.62
CA ALA A 27 -10.18 -5.85 -3.01
C ALA A 27 -10.08 -5.92 -1.48
N THR A 28 -10.96 -6.70 -0.84
CA THR A 28 -10.92 -6.93 0.62
C THR A 28 -9.64 -7.64 1.08
N ALA A 29 -9.15 -8.62 0.31
CA ALA A 29 -7.91 -9.32 0.64
C ALA A 29 -6.68 -8.43 0.44
N ALA A 30 -6.66 -7.62 -0.62
CA ALA A 30 -5.61 -6.64 -0.87
C ALA A 30 -5.53 -5.58 0.23
N ASP A 31 -6.68 -5.03 0.66
CA ASP A 31 -6.76 -4.07 1.77
C ASP A 31 -6.22 -4.66 3.08
N ARG A 32 -6.68 -5.87 3.44
CA ARG A 32 -6.20 -6.57 4.63
C ARG A 32 -4.70 -6.83 4.59
N ALA A 33 -4.16 -7.23 3.44
CA ALA A 33 -2.72 -7.47 3.28
C ALA A 33 -1.91 -6.18 3.52
N VAL A 34 -2.37 -5.04 2.99
CA VAL A 34 -1.71 -3.75 3.21
C VAL A 34 -1.81 -3.32 4.68
N ALA A 35 -2.98 -3.44 5.31
CA ALA A 35 -3.17 -3.09 6.72
C ALA A 35 -2.27 -3.93 7.65
N LEU A 36 -2.12 -5.23 7.37
CA LEU A 36 -1.22 -6.12 8.11
C LEU A 36 0.25 -5.73 7.93
N ALA A 37 0.66 -5.43 6.70
CA ALA A 37 2.03 -5.00 6.42
C ALA A 37 2.38 -3.68 7.14
N VAL A 38 1.47 -2.70 7.13
CA VAL A 38 1.64 -1.42 7.86
C VAL A 38 1.72 -1.66 9.37
N LYS A 39 0.85 -2.51 9.92
CA LYS A 39 0.88 -2.87 11.34
C LYS A 39 2.20 -3.54 11.73
N GLN A 40 2.71 -4.45 10.88
CA GLN A 40 3.98 -5.13 11.12
C GLN A 40 5.16 -4.15 11.10
N LEU A 41 5.20 -3.24 10.12
CA LEU A 41 6.20 -2.18 10.03
C LEU A 41 6.18 -1.29 11.29
N ALA A 42 4.99 -0.88 11.75
CA ALA A 42 4.83 -0.09 12.97
C ALA A 42 5.28 -0.83 14.23
N SER A 43 5.21 -2.17 14.23
CA SER A 43 5.67 -3.00 15.35
C SER A 43 7.18 -3.29 15.33
N GLN A 44 7.83 -3.23 14.16
CA GLN A 44 9.27 -3.41 14.01
C GLN A 44 10.09 -2.16 14.36
N GLY A 45 9.47 -0.98 14.42
CA GLY A 45 10.11 0.27 14.81
C GLY A 45 10.24 0.49 16.33
N ARG A 46 10.12 -0.57 17.15
CA ARG A 46 10.28 -0.54 18.60
C ARG A 46 11.47 -1.38 19.05
#